data_AF-A0A1G3PJT9-F1
#
_entry.id   AF-A0A1G3PJT9-F1
#
_cell.length_a   1.000
_cell.length_b   1.000
_cell.length_c   1.000
_cell.angle_alpha   90.00
_cell.angle_beta   90.00
_cell.angle_gamma   90.00
#
_symmetry.space_group_name_H-M   'P 1'
#
loop_
_entity.id
_entity.type
_entity.pdbx_description
1 polymer ?
#
loop_
_entity_poly.entity_id
_entity_poly.type
_entity_poly.pdbx_seq_one_letter_code
_entity_poly.pdbx_strand_id
1 'polypeptide(L)'
;MEFGAKVTISLVNGFAFIDRIDWENFNEGTLLRGQIERYHDRIRVYPMDVLGDKIYHTRENLNYCKERGIRWSGPPLGRPTVDEKERLRQKKQEKKDTSEWNAVEREYGTVKRKLSL
;
A
#
# COMPACT_ATOMS: atom_id res chain seq x y z
N MET A 1 -1.91 -24.03 10.87
CA MET A 1 -2.99 -23.18 11.41
C MET A 1 -2.29 -21.96 11.99
N GLU A 2 -2.21 -20.88 11.23
CA GLU A 2 -1.66 -19.60 11.72
C GLU A 2 -2.83 -18.81 12.30
N PHE A 3 -3.00 -18.86 13.62
CA PHE A 3 -3.93 -17.97 14.30
C PHE A 3 -3.22 -16.65 14.58
N GLY A 4 -3.75 -15.56 14.01
CA GLY A 4 -3.30 -14.20 14.30
C GLY A 4 -4.23 -13.19 13.63
N ALA A 5 -4.49 -12.07 14.29
CA ALA A 5 -5.35 -11.03 13.75
C ALA A 5 -4.72 -10.43 12.48
N LYS A 6 -5.51 -10.34 11.40
CA LYS A 6 -5.15 -9.60 10.19
C LYS A 6 -5.42 -8.12 10.43
N VAL A 7 -4.33 -7.38 10.62
CA VAL A 7 -4.38 -5.92 10.77
C VAL A 7 -3.98 -5.27 9.47
N THR A 8 -4.81 -4.35 8.99
CA THR A 8 -4.47 -3.47 7.88
C THR A 8 -4.28 -2.05 8.40
N ILE A 9 -3.20 -1.40 7.98
CA ILE A 9 -2.86 -0.04 8.39
C ILE A 9 -2.68 0.89 7.19
N SER A 10 -3.05 2.15 7.37
CA SER A 10 -2.68 3.26 6.49
C SER A 10 -1.73 4.20 7.22
N LEU A 11 -0.68 4.68 6.53
CA LEU A 11 0.19 5.72 7.05
C LEU A 11 -0.12 7.05 6.37
N VAL A 12 -0.42 8.07 7.18
CA VAL A 12 -0.76 9.41 6.71
C VAL A 12 0.06 10.43 7.47
N ASN A 13 0.95 11.16 6.79
CA ASN A 13 1.83 12.16 7.41
C ASN A 13 2.57 11.67 8.67
N GLY A 14 3.01 10.41 8.67
CA GLY A 14 3.71 9.79 9.79
C GLY A 14 2.80 9.23 10.90
N PHE A 15 1.48 9.34 10.78
CA PHE A 15 0.53 8.71 11.69
C PHE A 15 0.03 7.39 11.10
N ALA A 16 0.13 6.31 11.88
CA ALA A 16 -0.44 5.01 11.52
C ALA A 16 -1.91 4.94 11.96
N PHE A 17 -2.80 4.62 11.03
CA PHE A 17 -4.21 4.40 11.26
C PHE A 17 -4.53 2.93 11.05
N ILE A 18 -5.28 2.35 11.97
CA ILE A 18 -5.79 0.99 11.83
C ILE A 18 -7.06 1.05 10.99
N ASP A 19 -7.04 0.45 9.81
CA ASP A 19 -8.19 0.47 8.88
C ASP A 19 -9.12 -0.73 9.08
N ARG A 20 -8.57 -1.87 9.49
CA ARG A 20 -9.33 -3.08 9.82
C ARG A 20 -8.50 -3.99 10.72
N ILE A 21 -9.15 -4.59 11.71
CA ILE A 21 -8.65 -5.75 12.44
C ILE A 21 -9.69 -6.84 12.20
N ASP A 22 -9.27 -7.99 11.70
CA ASP A 22 -10.15 -9.13 11.51
C ASP A 22 -9.48 -10.44 11.92
N TRP A 23 -10.29 -11.41 12.32
CA TRP A 23 -9.86 -12.75 12.70
C TRP A 23 -10.24 -13.79 11.63
N GLU A 24 -11.04 -13.41 10.62
CA GLU A 24 -11.39 -14.24 9.48
C GLU A 24 -10.56 -13.96 8.21
N ASN A 25 -10.44 -14.98 7.36
CA ASN A 25 -9.68 -14.91 6.13
C ASN A 25 -10.52 -14.19 5.04
N PHE A 26 -10.29 -12.90 4.82
CA PHE A 26 -10.95 -12.14 3.75
C PHE A 26 -10.11 -12.09 2.46
N ASN A 27 -10.75 -11.88 1.31
CA ASN A 27 -10.05 -11.63 0.05
C ASN A 27 -9.41 -10.23 0.09
N GLU A 28 -8.12 -10.18 0.41
CA GLU A 28 -7.32 -8.94 0.51
C GLU A 28 -7.38 -8.10 -0.77
N GLY A 29 -7.45 -8.73 -1.96
CA GLY A 29 -7.43 -8.02 -3.24
C GLY A 29 -8.52 -6.97 -3.43
N THR A 30 -9.69 -7.14 -2.82
CA THR A 30 -10.83 -6.19 -2.91
C THR A 30 -10.79 -5.10 -1.85
N LEU A 31 -9.93 -5.21 -0.83
CA LEU A 31 -9.90 -4.26 0.28
C LEU A 31 -9.20 -2.96 -0.04
N LEU A 32 -8.31 -2.92 -1.04
CA LEU A 32 -7.55 -1.72 -1.36
C LEU A 32 -8.47 -0.53 -1.62
N ARG A 33 -9.48 -0.71 -2.48
CA ARG A 33 -10.45 0.34 -2.80
C ARG A 33 -11.18 0.82 -1.56
N GLY A 34 -11.68 -0.10 -0.74
CA GLY A 34 -12.35 0.26 0.51
C GLY A 34 -11.45 1.02 1.48
N GLN A 35 -10.15 0.71 1.53
CA GLN A 35 -9.19 1.45 2.35
C GLN A 35 -8.93 2.86 1.79
N ILE A 36 -8.77 2.99 0.47
CA ILE A 36 -8.57 4.28 -0.19
C ILE A 36 -9.80 5.19 0.01
N GLU A 37 -11.02 4.66 -0.12
CA GLU A 37 -12.23 5.44 0.15
C GLU A 37 -12.32 5.82 1.64
N ARG A 38 -11.99 4.92 2.58
CA ARG A 38 -11.92 5.27 4.02
C ARG A 38 -10.86 6.32 4.33
N TYR A 39 -9.72 6.30 3.65
CA TYR A 39 -8.71 7.36 3.72
C TYR A 39 -9.32 8.68 3.24
N HIS A 40 -9.97 8.67 2.08
CA HIS A 40 -10.62 9.85 1.51
C HIS A 40 -11.74 10.39 2.41
N ASP A 41 -12.52 9.53 3.04
CA ASP A 41 -13.57 9.98 3.97
C ASP A 41 -13.01 10.71 5.20
N ARG A 42 -11.84 10.28 5.69
CA ARG A 42 -11.16 10.90 6.84
C ARG A 42 -10.40 12.17 6.48
N ILE A 43 -9.68 12.15 5.36
CA ILE A 43 -8.71 13.19 4.97
C ILE A 43 -9.31 14.17 3.95
N ARG A 44 -10.43 13.80 3.31
CA ARG A 44 -11.12 14.53 2.21
C ARG A 44 -10.27 14.72 0.95
N VAL A 45 -9.20 13.95 0.83
CA VAL A 45 -8.28 13.95 -0.31
C VAL A 45 -7.88 12.49 -0.57
N TYR A 46 -7.66 12.11 -1.83
CA TYR A 46 -7.10 10.80 -2.17
C TYR A 46 -5.58 10.82 -1.93
N PRO A 47 -4.98 9.68 -1.54
CA PRO A 47 -3.52 9.62 -1.32
C PRO A 47 -2.79 9.88 -2.64
N MET A 48 -1.65 10.56 -2.57
CA MET A 48 -0.81 10.79 -3.75
C MET A 48 -0.27 9.46 -4.30
N ASP A 49 0.22 8.62 -3.38
CA ASP A 49 0.83 7.34 -3.68
C ASP A 49 0.26 6.26 -2.76
N VAL A 50 0.15 5.04 -3.27
CA VAL A 50 -0.26 3.85 -2.51
C VAL A 50 0.82 2.80 -2.63
N LEU A 51 1.25 2.31 -1.47
CA LEU A 51 2.24 1.26 -1.33
C LEU A 51 1.58 0.08 -0.64
N GLY A 52 1.59 -1.09 -1.29
CA GLY A 52 0.90 -2.27 -0.78
C GLY A 52 1.50 -3.57 -1.30
N ASP A 53 1.15 -4.66 -0.64
CA ASP A 53 1.62 -6.00 -0.99
C ASP A 53 1.27 -6.40 -2.43
N LYS A 54 2.05 -7.34 -2.96
CA LYS A 54 1.87 -7.88 -4.31
C LYS A 54 0.46 -8.43 -4.56
N ILE A 55 -0.25 -8.89 -3.53
CA ILE A 55 -1.63 -9.39 -3.63
C ILE A 55 -2.62 -8.30 -4.07
N TYR A 56 -2.34 -7.03 -3.74
CA TYR A 56 -3.14 -5.89 -4.17
C TYR A 56 -2.80 -5.42 -5.58
N HIS A 57 -1.70 -5.91 -6.16
CA HIS A 57 -1.18 -5.52 -7.47
C HIS A 57 -1.96 -6.17 -8.62
N THR A 58 -3.27 -5.89 -8.67
CA THR A 58 -4.19 -6.36 -9.71
C THR A 58 -4.45 -5.26 -10.73
N ARG A 59 -4.77 -5.62 -11.97
CA ARG A 59 -5.15 -4.65 -13.02
C ARG A 59 -6.33 -3.76 -12.59
N GLU A 60 -7.28 -4.34 -11.86
CA GLU A 60 -8.45 -3.64 -11.35
C GLU A 60 -8.08 -2.53 -10.36
N ASN A 61 -7.16 -2.81 -9.45
CA ASN A 61 -6.68 -1.86 -8.46
C ASN A 61 -5.80 -0.78 -9.09
N LEU A 62 -4.96 -1.15 -10.05
CA LEU A 62 -4.14 -0.19 -10.79
C LEU A 62 -4.98 0.77 -11.63
N ASN A 63 -6.00 0.28 -12.33
CA ASN A 63 -6.92 1.15 -13.08
C ASN A 63 -7.66 2.10 -12.14
N TYR A 64 -8.18 1.58 -11.03
CA TYR A 64 -8.85 2.40 -10.01
C TYR A 64 -7.96 3.51 -9.45
N CYS A 65 -6.68 3.20 -9.18
CA CYS A 65 -5.70 4.19 -8.72
C CYS A 65 -5.43 5.23 -9.81
N LYS A 66 -5.20 4.77 -11.06
CA LYS A 66 -4.92 5.65 -12.21
C LYS A 66 -6.06 6.62 -12.50
N GLU A 67 -7.32 6.17 -12.43
CA GLU A 67 -8.51 7.02 -12.61
C GLU A 67 -8.60 8.15 -11.58
N ARG A 68 -8.04 7.94 -10.38
CA ARG A 68 -8.04 8.92 -9.28
C ARG A 68 -6.72 9.69 -9.15
N GLY A 69 -5.77 9.49 -10.07
CA GLY A 69 -4.46 10.13 -10.01
C GLY A 69 -3.55 9.61 -8.91
N ILE A 70 -3.85 8.43 -8.34
CA ILE A 70 -3.07 7.78 -7.30
C ILE A 70 -1.94 6.99 -7.97
N ARG A 71 -0.69 7.25 -7.61
CA ARG A 71 0.46 6.46 -8.08
C ARG A 71 0.55 5.16 -7.29
N TRP A 72 0.76 4.05 -8.00
CA TRP A 72 1.14 2.80 -7.35
C TRP A 72 2.67 2.78 -7.12
N SER A 73 3.09 2.55 -5.89
CA SER A 73 4.50 2.37 -5.54
C SER A 73 4.95 0.94 -5.78
N GLY A 74 6.05 0.77 -6.49
CA GLY A 74 6.56 -0.53 -6.92
C GLY A 74 6.73 -0.67 -8.43
N PRO A 75 7.35 -1.77 -8.89
CA PRO A 75 7.67 -1.97 -10.29
C PRO A 75 6.38 -2.10 -11.14
N PRO A 76 6.36 -1.56 -12.37
CA PRO A 76 5.19 -1.65 -13.23
C PRO A 76 4.83 -3.11 -13.56
N LEU A 77 3.53 -3.39 -13.75
CA LEU A 77 3.10 -4.67 -14.32
C LEU A 77 3.55 -4.76 -15.78
N GLY A 78 4.56 -5.58 -16.06
CA GLY A 78 4.93 -5.97 -17.40
C GLY A 78 6.42 -5.81 -17.70
N ARG A 79 6.72 -5.68 -19.00
CA ARG A 79 8.10 -5.61 -19.48
C ARG A 79 8.72 -4.25 -19.11
N PRO A 80 9.95 -4.21 -18.56
CA PRO A 80 10.68 -2.98 -18.34
C PRO A 80 10.81 -2.15 -19.61
N THR A 81 10.80 -0.82 -19.47
CA THR A 81 11.01 0.11 -20.58
C THR A 81 12.41 -0.06 -21.18
N VAL A 82 12.51 0.07 -22.50
CA VAL A 82 13.77 -0.06 -23.26
C VAL A 82 14.65 1.19 -23.11
N ASP A 83 14.04 2.34 -22.81
CA ASP A 83 14.75 3.60 -22.62
C ASP A 83 15.53 3.61 -21.29
N GLU A 84 16.84 3.82 -21.39
CA GLU A 84 17.76 3.77 -20.24
C GLU A 84 17.56 4.96 -19.28
N LYS A 85 17.15 6.13 -19.76
CA LYS A 85 16.89 7.29 -18.87
C LYS A 85 15.63 7.06 -18.05
N GLU A 86 14.58 6.53 -18.68
CA GLU A 86 13.34 6.18 -18.00
C GLU A 86 13.58 5.06 -16.98
N ARG A 87 14.38 4.05 -17.33
CA ARG A 87 14.80 2.98 -16.42
C ARG A 87 15.57 3.49 -15.21
N LEU A 88 16.52 4.42 -15.40
CA LEU A 88 17.25 5.03 -14.30
C LEU A 88 16.35 5.82 -13.36
N ARG A 89 15.31 6.49 -13.89
CA ARG A 89 14.29 7.19 -13.09
C ARG A 89 13.44 6.20 -12.30
N GLN A 90 12.95 5.14 -12.93
CA GLN A 90 12.19 4.07 -12.26
C GLN A 90 13.02 3.45 -11.12
N LYS A 91 14.27 3.08 -11.38
CA LYS A 91 15.17 2.51 -10.35
C LYS A 91 15.41 3.43 -9.15
N LYS A 92 15.51 4.74 -9.38
CA LYS A 92 15.61 5.73 -8.30
C LYS A 92 14.32 5.80 -7.49
N GLN A 93 13.17 5.75 -8.15
CA GLN A 93 11.86 5.75 -7.49
C GLN A 93 11.65 4.46 -6.70
N GLU A 94 11.94 3.29 -7.27
CA GLU A 94 11.86 2.01 -6.58
C GLU A 94 12.72 1.96 -5.31
N LYS A 95 13.91 2.58 -5.34
CA LYS A 95 14.75 2.71 -4.15
C LYS A 95 14.09 3.57 -3.06
N LYS A 96 13.42 4.66 -3.43
CA LYS A 96 12.67 5.50 -2.49
C LYS A 96 11.47 4.74 -1.93
N ASP A 97 10.66 4.16 -2.80
CA ASP A 97 9.49 3.36 -2.44
C ASP A 97 9.88 2.20 -1.49
N THR A 98 11.03 1.55 -1.72
CA THR A 98 11.57 0.50 -0.82
C THR A 98 11.98 1.06 0.54
N SER A 99 12.58 2.26 0.59
CA SER A 99 12.93 2.90 1.86
C SER A 99 11.68 3.28 2.66
N GLU A 100 10.64 3.76 1.97
CA GLU A 100 9.35 4.06 2.58
C GLU A 100 8.67 2.78 3.08
N TRP A 101 8.70 1.69 2.30
CA TRP A 101 8.21 0.38 2.73
C TRP A 101 8.86 -0.09 4.03
N ASN A 102 10.19 0.00 4.10
CA ASN A 102 10.92 -0.39 5.31
C ASN A 102 10.51 0.45 6.54
N ALA A 103 10.16 1.72 6.35
CA ALA A 103 9.63 2.56 7.41
C ALA A 103 8.21 2.12 7.82
N VAL A 104 7.35 1.83 6.84
CA VAL A 104 5.99 1.29 7.07
C VAL A 104 6.05 -0.02 7.84
N GLU A 105 6.91 -0.96 7.46
CA GLU A 105 7.05 -2.25 8.14
C GLU A 105 7.52 -2.10 9.60
N ARG A 106 8.42 -1.16 9.87
CA ARG A 106 8.87 -0.85 11.24
C ARG A 106 7.72 -0.32 12.11
N GLU A 107 6.91 0.56 11.55
CA GLU A 107 5.72 1.07 12.24
C GLU A 107 4.67 -0.03 12.43
N TYR A 108 4.43 -0.86 11.41
CA TYR A 108 3.52 -2.00 11.51
C TYR A 108 3.93 -2.97 12.63
N GLY A 109 5.21 -3.34 12.71
CA GLY A 109 5.72 -4.18 13.79
C GLY A 109 5.63 -3.51 15.17
N THR A 110 5.69 -2.18 15.23
CA THR A 110 5.49 -1.42 16.47
C THR A 110 4.02 -1.40 16.89
N VAL A 111 3.09 -1.21 15.95
CA VAL A 111 1.65 -1.27 16.17
C VAL A 111 1.23 -2.64 16.68
N LYS A 112 1.65 -3.73 16.04
CA LYS A 112 1.34 -5.10 16.49
C LYS A 112 1.80 -5.35 17.93
N ARG A 113 3.06 -5.01 18.24
CA ARG A 113 3.62 -5.13 19.60
C ARG A 113 2.83 -4.32 20.64
N LYS A 114 2.41 -3.10 20.31
CA LYS A 114 1.63 -2.25 21.22
C LYS A 114 0.19 -2.74 21.43
N LEU A 115 -0.39 -3.38 20.42
CA LEU A 115 -1.75 -3.91 20.48
C LEU A 115 -1.82 -5.34 21.02
N SER A 116 -0.69 -5.95 21.37
CA SER A 116 -0.59 -7.37 21.78
C SER A 116 -1.21 -8.34 20.75
N LEU A 117 -1.06 -8.01 19.46
CA LEU A 117 -1.55 -8.80 18.32
C LEU A 117 -0.43 -9.60 17.66
#